data_AF-A0A4Y2RSD2-F1
#
_entry.id   AF-A0A4Y2RSD2-F1
#
_cell.length_a   1.000
_cell.length_b   1.000
_cell.length_c   1.000
_cell.angle_alpha   90.00
_cell.angle_beta   90.00
_cell.angle_gamma   90.00
#
_symmetry.space_group_name_H-M   'P 1'
#
loop_
_entity.id
_entity.type
_entity.pdbx_description
1 polymer ?
#
loop_
_entity_poly.entity_id
_entity_poly.type
_entity_poly.pdbx_seq_one_letter_code
_entity_poly.pdbx_strand_id
1 'polypeptide(L)'
;MVMVVMRRGLESSIGTRISDACWSGTSSGLGRRTVQGEVIYLQELPLDLVIRSPGTLSHSRWLTTANRVLRLYVSFPAPSLKLKQIAEFVMKVYTPNWFNIKSKHSLKDGAKHVWNTISRSRYLSQDLKDVVDGVICRNSFFAHPENIFLCMLKDERPHIRELAARRIIKFRESSSNVKSVRVFLLPKLNFEAADYTASYQQLIDVT
;
A
#
# COMPACT_ATOMS: atom_id res chain seq x y z
N MET A 1 0.03 -6.31 -0.26
CA MET A 1 1.31 -5.82 0.29
C MET A 1 1.14 -4.49 1.03
N VAL A 2 0.38 -3.53 0.49
CA VAL A 2 0.11 -2.19 1.07
C VAL A 2 -0.34 -2.17 2.54
N MET A 3 -1.09 -3.17 3.02
CA MET A 3 -1.59 -3.18 4.41
C MET A 3 -0.80 -4.09 5.36
N VAL A 4 0.18 -4.86 4.88
CA VAL A 4 1.01 -5.72 5.76
C VAL A 4 1.90 -4.87 6.67
N VAL A 5 2.32 -3.69 6.21
CA VAL A 5 3.16 -2.74 6.97
C VAL A 5 2.31 -1.79 7.82
N MET A 6 1.02 -1.62 7.52
CA MET A 6 0.08 -0.86 8.37
C MET A 6 -0.03 -1.46 9.77
N ARG A 7 0.23 -2.76 9.89
CA ARG A 7 0.39 -3.50 11.14
C ARG A 7 1.46 -2.91 12.07
N ARG A 8 2.66 -2.63 11.56
CA ARG A 8 3.78 -2.14 12.40
C ARG A 8 3.64 -0.67 12.78
N GLY A 9 3.03 0.14 11.92
CA GLY A 9 2.82 1.58 12.18
C GLY A 9 1.76 1.86 13.25
N LEU A 10 0.63 1.12 13.25
CA LEU A 10 -0.38 1.26 14.30
C LEU A 10 0.12 0.70 15.65
N GLU A 11 0.87 -0.40 15.65
CA GLU A 11 1.42 -1.01 16.86
C GLU A 11 2.50 -0.12 17.52
N SER A 12 3.31 0.60 16.74
CA SER A 12 4.35 1.51 17.28
C SER A 12 3.81 2.81 17.88
N SER A 13 2.64 3.30 17.43
CA SER A 13 2.09 4.59 17.89
C SER A 13 1.22 4.49 19.15
N ILE A 14 0.81 3.29 19.59
CA ILE A 14 -0.26 3.14 20.59
C ILE A 14 0.24 2.51 21.92
N GLY A 15 1.46 1.98 21.96
CA GLY A 15 2.10 1.54 23.22
C GLY A 15 1.45 0.31 23.89
N THR A 16 0.49 -0.35 23.25
CA THR A 16 -0.13 -1.58 23.75
C THR A 16 0.55 -2.81 23.17
N ARG A 17 1.38 -3.48 23.97
CA ARG A 17 1.76 -4.89 23.74
C ARG A 17 0.52 -5.75 23.94
N ILE A 18 -0.09 -6.21 22.86
CA ILE A 18 -1.01 -7.36 22.91
C ILE A 18 -0.11 -8.60 23.06
N SER A 19 -0.07 -9.12 24.28
CA SER A 19 0.60 -10.33 24.80
C SER A 19 1.45 -11.15 23.81
N ASP A 20 2.73 -11.25 24.16
CA ASP A 20 3.83 -11.95 23.47
C ASP A 20 3.73 -13.49 23.44
N ALA A 21 2.58 -14.08 23.80
CA ALA A 21 2.46 -15.52 24.11
C ALA A 21 2.15 -16.45 22.92
N CYS A 22 2.22 -15.97 21.68
CA CYS A 22 2.03 -16.81 20.48
C CYS A 22 3.27 -16.84 19.56
N TRP A 23 4.44 -16.53 20.14
CA TRP A 23 5.73 -16.46 19.46
C TRP A 23 6.67 -17.56 19.97
N SER A 24 6.37 -18.81 19.69
CA SER A 24 7.36 -19.89 19.79
C SER A 24 7.10 -20.98 18.76
N GLY A 25 8.01 -21.09 17.80
CA GLY A 25 8.06 -22.11 16.74
C GLY A 25 7.94 -21.46 15.35
N THR A 26 8.99 -21.22 14.57
CA THR A 26 10.37 -21.73 14.58
C THR A 26 11.27 -20.62 14.06
N SER A 27 12.32 -20.35 14.84
CA SER A 27 13.42 -19.47 14.50
C SER A 27 14.44 -20.30 13.71
N SER A 28 14.63 -20.00 12.43
CA SER A 28 15.93 -20.20 11.80
C SER A 28 16.31 -18.92 11.06
N GLY A 29 17.04 -18.08 11.81
CA GLY A 29 17.96 -17.05 11.33
C GLY A 29 17.38 -15.95 10.45
N LEU A 30 16.89 -14.87 11.05
CA LEU A 30 17.03 -13.55 10.41
C LEU A 30 17.24 -12.49 11.48
N GLY A 31 18.51 -12.12 11.63
CA GLY A 31 18.98 -11.04 12.48
C GLY A 31 18.35 -9.70 12.14
N ARG A 32 18.49 -8.76 13.09
CA ARG A 32 18.07 -7.36 12.96
C ARG A 32 18.58 -6.79 11.64
N ARG A 33 17.70 -6.57 10.67
CA ARG A 33 18.01 -5.72 9.51
C ARG A 33 17.74 -4.28 9.90
N THR A 34 18.78 -3.63 10.40
CA THR A 34 19.00 -2.20 10.15
C THR A 34 18.83 -2.00 8.64
N VAL A 35 17.87 -1.19 8.21
CA VAL A 35 17.67 -0.88 6.78
C VAL A 35 18.76 0.11 6.36
N GLN A 36 19.99 -0.39 6.22
CA GLN A 36 20.92 0.20 5.26
C GLN A 36 20.38 -0.15 3.88
N GLY A 37 20.17 0.87 3.05
CA GLY A 37 19.67 0.71 1.69
C GLY A 37 20.68 -0.09 0.87
N GLU A 38 20.48 -1.41 0.79
CA GLU A 38 21.18 -2.24 -0.17
C GLU A 38 20.51 -2.06 -1.54
N VAL A 39 21.30 -1.48 -2.44
CA VAL A 39 21.03 -1.34 -3.87
C VAL A 39 21.00 -2.74 -4.48
N ILE A 40 19.86 -3.14 -5.02
CA ILE A 40 19.76 -4.40 -5.77
C ILE A 40 20.21 -4.10 -7.20
N TYR A 41 21.47 -4.39 -7.51
CA TYR A 41 22.01 -4.31 -8.87
C TYR A 41 21.43 -5.45 -9.71
N LEU A 42 20.67 -5.13 -10.77
CA LEU A 42 20.26 -6.11 -11.78
C LEU A 42 21.34 -6.24 -12.86
N GLN A 43 22.48 -6.81 -12.48
CA GLN A 43 23.32 -7.54 -13.43
C GLN A 43 22.95 -9.00 -13.23
N GLU A 44 22.53 -9.68 -14.31
CA GLU A 44 22.01 -11.06 -14.37
C GLU A 44 21.22 -11.54 -13.14
N LEU A 45 19.88 -11.62 -13.27
CA LEU A 45 19.02 -12.16 -12.20
C LEU A 45 19.56 -13.54 -11.77
N PRO A 46 20.02 -13.70 -10.52
CA PRO A 46 20.60 -14.95 -10.06
C PRO A 46 19.65 -16.13 -10.33
N LEU A 47 20.17 -17.21 -10.90
CA LEU A 47 19.36 -18.37 -11.32
C LEU A 47 18.54 -18.93 -10.14
N ASP A 48 19.07 -18.82 -8.92
CA ASP A 48 18.39 -19.25 -7.70
C ASP A 48 17.13 -18.43 -7.38
N LEU A 49 17.07 -17.15 -7.76
CA LEU A 49 15.87 -16.31 -7.65
C LEU A 49 14.86 -16.62 -8.75
N VAL A 50 15.31 -16.97 -9.95
CA VAL A 50 14.44 -17.40 -11.07
C VAL A 50 13.71 -18.69 -10.73
N ILE A 51 14.40 -19.63 -10.06
CA ILE A 51 13.85 -20.96 -9.72
C ILE A 51 12.99 -20.92 -8.43
N ARG A 52 13.09 -19.86 -7.62
CA ARG A 52 12.29 -19.73 -6.40
C ARG A 52 10.82 -19.51 -6.72
N SER A 53 10.01 -20.51 -6.39
CA SER A 53 8.56 -20.33 -6.30
C SER A 53 8.22 -19.57 -5.01
N PRO A 54 7.54 -18.42 -5.08
CA PRO A 54 6.94 -17.84 -3.88
C PRO A 54 5.88 -18.82 -3.41
N GLY A 55 6.18 -19.56 -2.33
CA GLY A 55 5.26 -20.58 -1.79
C GLY A 55 3.86 -20.03 -1.52
N THR A 56 2.91 -20.93 -1.26
CA THR A 56 1.47 -20.61 -1.17
C THR A 56 1.19 -19.37 -0.31
N LEU A 57 0.64 -18.32 -0.94
CA LEU A 57 0.28 -17.09 -0.26
C LEU A 57 -0.84 -17.36 0.77
N SER A 58 -0.49 -17.30 2.06
CA SER A 58 -1.47 -17.42 3.15
C SER A 58 -2.44 -16.22 3.14
N HIS A 59 -3.63 -16.44 2.57
CA HIS A 59 -4.67 -15.40 2.46
C HIS A 59 -5.35 -15.05 3.79
N SER A 60 -5.19 -15.87 4.83
CA SER A 60 -5.95 -15.80 6.08
C SER A 60 -5.53 -14.67 7.02
N ARG A 61 -4.31 -14.13 6.86
CA ARG A 61 -3.70 -13.25 7.88
C ARG A 61 -4.32 -11.85 7.99
N TRP A 62 -4.95 -11.33 6.94
CA TRP A 62 -5.46 -9.95 6.91
C TRP A 62 -6.76 -9.78 7.73
N LEU A 63 -7.67 -10.74 7.65
CA LEU A 63 -8.94 -10.67 8.37
C LEU A 63 -8.78 -11.03 9.85
N THR A 64 -7.75 -11.81 10.20
CA THR A 64 -7.55 -12.26 11.59
C THR A 64 -7.40 -11.09 12.57
N THR A 65 -6.58 -10.09 12.25
CA THR A 65 -6.36 -8.94 13.14
C THR A 65 -7.60 -8.06 13.24
N ALA A 66 -8.23 -7.73 12.10
CA ALA A 66 -9.48 -6.97 12.09
C ALA A 66 -10.58 -7.67 12.92
N ASN A 67 -10.79 -8.98 12.71
CA ASN A 67 -11.77 -9.76 13.47
C ASN A 67 -11.41 -9.88 14.95
N ARG A 68 -10.13 -9.89 15.31
CA ARG A 68 -9.70 -9.86 16.73
C ARG A 68 -10.01 -8.51 17.37
N VAL A 69 -9.72 -7.40 16.69
CA VAL A 69 -10.04 -6.04 17.18
C VAL A 69 -11.55 -5.88 17.34
N LEU A 70 -12.35 -6.30 16.37
CA LEU A 70 -13.81 -6.18 16.43
C LEU A 70 -14.40 -7.06 17.56
N ARG A 71 -13.90 -8.28 17.75
CA ARG A 71 -14.31 -9.11 18.89
C ARG A 71 -13.93 -8.46 20.22
N LEU A 72 -12.71 -7.95 20.34
CA LEU A 72 -12.27 -7.23 21.52
C LEU A 72 -13.16 -6.02 21.82
N TYR A 73 -13.53 -5.25 20.78
CA TYR A 73 -14.45 -4.12 20.90
C TYR A 73 -15.82 -4.51 21.46
N VAL A 74 -16.42 -5.60 20.97
CA VAL A 74 -17.74 -6.08 21.41
C VAL A 74 -17.69 -6.72 22.80
N SER A 75 -16.55 -7.28 23.21
CA SER A 75 -16.39 -7.90 24.53
C SER A 75 -16.36 -6.92 25.70
N PHE A 76 -16.20 -5.61 25.46
CA PHE A 76 -16.22 -4.60 26.52
C PHE A 76 -17.55 -3.83 26.52
N PRO A 77 -18.28 -3.76 27.64
CA PRO A 77 -19.49 -2.95 27.74
C PRO A 77 -19.21 -1.44 27.60
N ALA A 78 -18.01 -0.98 28.00
CA ALA A 78 -17.55 0.39 27.87
C ALA A 78 -16.16 0.44 27.21
N PRO A 79 -16.07 0.38 25.87
CA PRO A 79 -14.78 0.35 25.19
C PRO A 79 -14.08 1.71 25.25
N SER A 80 -12.75 1.69 25.37
CA SER A 80 -11.92 2.89 25.40
C SER A 80 -12.04 3.69 24.09
N LEU A 81 -11.79 5.00 24.14
CA LEU A 81 -11.83 5.87 22.96
C LEU A 81 -10.87 5.36 21.86
N LYS A 82 -9.67 4.94 22.23
CA LYS A 82 -8.68 4.37 21.29
C LYS A 82 -9.22 3.11 20.62
N LEU A 83 -9.86 2.21 21.37
CA LEU A 83 -10.44 0.98 20.80
C LEU A 83 -11.61 1.28 19.86
N LYS A 84 -12.46 2.25 20.21
CA LYS A 84 -13.53 2.77 19.33
C LYS A 84 -12.96 3.30 18.01
N GLN A 85 -11.92 4.14 18.08
CA GLN A 85 -11.27 4.70 16.88
C GLN A 85 -10.68 3.63 15.96
N ILE A 86 -10.01 2.61 16.51
CA ILE A 86 -9.47 1.50 15.71
C ILE A 86 -10.61 0.67 15.10
N ALA A 87 -11.64 0.33 15.87
CA ALA A 87 -12.78 -0.42 15.37
C ALA A 87 -13.50 0.34 14.25
N GLU A 88 -13.68 1.65 14.41
CA GLU A 88 -14.24 2.53 13.38
C GLU A 88 -13.37 2.56 12.12
N PHE A 89 -12.05 2.69 12.27
CA PHE A 89 -11.11 2.61 11.14
C PHE A 89 -11.19 1.27 10.40
N VAL A 90 -11.30 0.17 11.14
CA VAL A 90 -11.48 -1.17 10.56
C VAL A 90 -12.74 -1.22 9.72
N MET A 91 -13.85 -0.70 10.24
CA MET A 91 -15.15 -0.73 9.56
C MET A 91 -15.23 0.23 8.36
N LYS A 92 -14.71 1.45 8.48
CA LYS A 92 -14.85 2.51 7.47
C LYS A 92 -13.80 2.46 6.37
N VAL A 93 -12.58 2.03 6.68
CA VAL A 93 -11.43 2.08 5.77
C VAL A 93 -10.97 0.68 5.40
N TYR A 94 -10.57 -0.13 6.39
CA TYR A 94 -9.88 -1.40 6.14
C TYR A 94 -10.76 -2.42 5.43
N THR A 95 -11.91 -2.75 6.02
CA THR A 95 -12.86 -3.74 5.52
C THR A 95 -13.35 -3.43 4.10
N PRO A 96 -13.92 -2.25 3.80
CA PRO A 96 -14.41 -1.96 2.46
C PRO A 96 -13.29 -1.93 1.42
N ASN A 97 -12.09 -1.45 1.78
CA ASN A 97 -10.98 -1.48 0.84
C ASN A 97 -10.44 -2.90 0.60
N TRP A 98 -10.46 -3.77 1.62
CA TRP A 98 -10.13 -5.19 1.47
C TRP A 98 -11.08 -5.88 0.48
N PHE A 99 -12.40 -5.70 0.65
CA PHE A 99 -13.38 -6.23 -0.28
C PHE A 99 -13.16 -5.70 -1.70
N ASN A 100 -12.92 -4.39 -1.84
CA ASN A 100 -12.66 -3.78 -3.14
C ASN A 100 -11.43 -4.39 -3.85
N ILE A 101 -10.33 -4.61 -3.12
CA ILE A 101 -9.12 -5.27 -3.65
C ILE A 101 -9.40 -6.71 -4.05
N LYS A 102 -10.20 -7.43 -3.25
CA LYS A 102 -10.55 -8.83 -3.55
C LYS A 102 -11.46 -8.95 -4.76
N SER A 103 -12.43 -8.07 -4.90
CA SER A 103 -13.33 -8.04 -6.04
C SER A 103 -12.63 -7.56 -7.32
N LYS A 104 -11.69 -6.61 -7.21
CA LYS A 104 -10.98 -5.99 -8.34
C LYS A 104 -9.47 -6.17 -8.23
N HIS A 105 -9.02 -7.42 -8.07
CA HIS A 105 -7.61 -7.77 -7.89
C HIS A 105 -6.67 -7.50 -9.09
N SER A 106 -7.17 -6.95 -10.20
CA SER A 106 -6.36 -6.72 -11.39
C SER A 106 -5.42 -5.52 -11.19
N LEU A 107 -4.22 -5.59 -11.77
CA LEU A 107 -3.23 -4.50 -11.69
C LEU A 107 -3.77 -3.16 -12.21
N LYS A 108 -4.70 -3.19 -13.15
CA LYS A 108 -5.37 -1.99 -13.69
C LYS A 108 -6.15 -1.20 -12.63
N ASP A 109 -6.49 -1.81 -11.49
CA ASP A 109 -7.22 -1.18 -10.40
C ASP A 109 -6.30 -0.82 -9.21
N GLY A 110 -5.02 -1.18 -9.28
CA GLY A 110 -4.05 -1.02 -8.19
C GLY A 110 -3.94 0.41 -7.66
N ALA A 111 -3.73 1.38 -8.54
CA ALA A 111 -3.65 2.79 -8.18
C ALA A 111 -4.98 3.31 -7.59
N LYS A 112 -6.12 2.87 -8.13
CA LYS A 112 -7.46 3.18 -7.58
C LYS A 112 -7.64 2.63 -6.17
N HIS A 113 -7.06 1.49 -5.82
CA HIS A 113 -7.13 0.96 -4.44
C HIS A 113 -6.34 1.79 -3.43
N VAL A 114 -5.19 2.31 -3.83
CA VAL A 114 -4.41 3.24 -3.00
C VAL A 114 -5.22 4.51 -2.77
N TRP A 115 -5.72 5.13 -3.84
CA TRP A 115 -6.56 6.32 -3.73
C TRP A 115 -7.84 6.09 -2.91
N ASN A 116 -8.50 4.94 -3.04
CA ASN A 116 -9.67 4.60 -2.21
C ASN A 116 -9.32 4.55 -0.71
N THR A 117 -8.10 4.14 -0.36
CA THR A 117 -7.63 4.16 1.03
C THR A 117 -7.50 5.61 1.52
N ILE A 118 -6.85 6.45 0.72
CA ILE A 118 -6.66 7.89 0.99
C ILE A 118 -8.00 8.59 1.17
N SER A 119 -8.92 8.43 0.21
CA SER A 119 -10.24 9.06 0.24
C SER A 119 -11.03 8.63 1.49
N ARG A 120 -10.97 7.34 1.86
CA ARG A 120 -11.66 6.81 3.03
C ARG A 120 -11.01 7.23 4.36
N SER A 121 -9.72 7.52 4.41
CA SER A 121 -9.06 7.98 5.65
C SER A 121 -9.29 9.46 5.95
N ARG A 122 -9.88 10.24 5.03
CA ARG A 122 -10.09 11.70 5.19
C ARG A 122 -10.97 12.12 6.36
N TYR A 123 -11.80 11.24 6.92
CA TYR A 123 -12.63 11.58 8.08
C TYR A 123 -11.85 11.63 9.40
N LEU A 124 -10.63 11.09 9.43
CA LEU A 124 -9.82 11.02 10.65
C LEU A 124 -9.41 12.41 11.15
N SER A 125 -9.13 12.53 12.45
CA SER A 125 -8.50 13.72 13.03
C SER A 125 -7.08 13.89 12.49
N GLN A 126 -6.53 15.11 12.53
CA GLN A 126 -5.22 15.40 11.96
C GLN A 126 -4.11 14.50 12.53
N ASP A 127 -4.06 14.32 13.84
CA ASP A 127 -3.07 13.45 14.49
C ASP A 127 -3.10 12.00 13.99
N LEU A 128 -4.30 11.47 13.73
CA LEU A 128 -4.47 10.11 13.20
C LEU A 128 -4.20 10.06 11.70
N LYS A 129 -4.55 11.12 10.95
CA LYS A 129 -4.22 11.26 9.53
C LYS A 129 -2.72 11.23 9.32
N ASP A 130 -1.94 11.99 10.08
CA ASP A 130 -0.49 12.04 9.92
C ASP A 130 0.16 10.64 10.04
N VAL A 131 -0.31 9.84 10.99
CA VAL A 131 0.11 8.45 11.16
C VAL A 131 -0.35 7.57 9.98
N VAL A 132 -1.62 7.65 9.62
CA VAL A 132 -2.23 6.83 8.57
C VAL A 132 -1.64 7.15 7.19
N ASP A 133 -1.49 8.42 6.86
CA ASP A 133 -0.95 8.91 5.60
C ASP A 133 0.54 8.58 5.48
N GLY A 134 1.31 8.71 6.56
CA GLY A 134 2.70 8.25 6.63
C GLY A 134 2.82 6.73 6.40
N VAL A 135 1.83 5.95 6.82
CA VAL A 135 1.78 4.52 6.49
C VAL A 135 1.36 4.28 5.03
N ILE A 136 0.35 4.99 4.53
CA ILE A 136 -0.10 4.86 3.13
C ILE A 136 1.05 5.17 2.19
N CYS A 137 1.76 6.29 2.37
CA CYS A 137 2.92 6.67 1.56
C CYS A 137 3.96 5.56 1.47
N ARG A 138 4.40 5.02 2.63
CA ARG A 138 5.39 3.92 2.70
C ARG A 138 4.95 2.63 2.02
N ASN A 139 3.66 2.51 1.72
CA ASN A 139 3.04 1.30 1.19
C ASN A 139 2.46 1.46 -0.20
N SER A 140 2.60 2.63 -0.82
CA SER A 140 1.93 2.96 -2.07
C SER A 140 2.68 2.47 -3.31
N PHE A 141 3.22 1.24 -3.25
CA PHE A 141 3.89 0.57 -4.38
C PHE A 141 3.02 0.48 -5.65
N PHE A 142 1.70 0.45 -5.49
CA PHE A 142 0.75 0.46 -6.61
C PHE A 142 0.48 1.85 -7.20
N ALA A 143 0.98 2.92 -6.57
CA ALA A 143 0.93 4.30 -7.08
C ALA A 143 2.27 4.72 -7.72
N HIS A 144 2.98 3.76 -8.32
CA HIS A 144 4.15 4.04 -9.16
C HIS A 144 3.73 4.48 -10.56
N PRO A 145 4.55 5.31 -11.26
CA PRO A 145 4.20 5.84 -12.57
C PRO A 145 3.71 4.77 -13.55
N GLU A 146 4.36 3.61 -13.63
CA GLU A 146 3.96 2.53 -14.53
C GLU A 146 2.58 1.94 -14.18
N ASN A 147 2.29 1.77 -12.90
CA ASN A 147 1.00 1.25 -12.41
C ASN A 147 -0.11 2.29 -12.56
N ILE A 148 0.21 3.58 -12.39
CA ILE A 148 -0.69 4.70 -12.62
C ILE A 148 -1.08 4.75 -14.10
N PHE A 149 -0.11 4.70 -15.02
CA PHE A 149 -0.39 4.71 -16.45
C PHE A 149 -1.19 3.46 -16.88
N LEU A 150 -0.88 2.29 -16.34
CA LEU A 150 -1.68 1.08 -16.58
C LEU A 150 -3.14 1.26 -16.15
N CYS A 151 -3.36 1.89 -14.99
CA CYS A 151 -4.69 2.22 -14.49
C CYS A 151 -5.41 3.22 -15.40
N MET A 152 -4.73 4.29 -15.81
CA MET A 152 -5.28 5.33 -16.68
C MET A 152 -5.62 4.79 -18.08
N LEU A 153 -4.82 3.90 -18.67
CA LEU A 153 -5.09 3.27 -19.96
C LEU A 153 -6.37 2.42 -19.97
N LYS A 154 -6.79 1.92 -18.80
CA LYS A 154 -8.02 1.14 -18.61
C LYS A 154 -9.11 1.96 -17.92
N ASP A 155 -8.96 3.28 -17.82
CA ASP A 155 -9.99 4.14 -17.26
C ASP A 155 -11.22 4.20 -18.18
N GLU A 156 -12.40 4.40 -17.60
CA GLU A 156 -13.65 4.53 -18.35
C GLU A 156 -13.69 5.86 -19.12
N ARG A 157 -13.08 6.92 -18.57
CA ARG A 157 -13.04 8.26 -19.15
C ARG A 157 -12.08 8.31 -20.36
N PRO A 158 -12.56 8.60 -21.58
CA PRO A 158 -11.73 8.56 -22.79
C PRO A 158 -10.52 9.50 -22.76
N HIS A 159 -10.71 10.73 -22.26
CA HIS A 159 -9.66 11.74 -22.18
C HIS A 159 -8.48 11.32 -21.28
N ILE A 160 -8.73 10.47 -20.27
CA ILE A 160 -7.67 9.95 -19.38
C ILE A 160 -6.85 8.87 -20.07
N ARG A 161 -7.52 7.99 -20.82
CA ARG A 161 -6.83 6.97 -21.62
C ARG A 161 -5.92 7.63 -22.66
N GLU A 162 -6.42 8.66 -23.33
CA GLU A 162 -5.66 9.43 -24.31
C GLU A 162 -4.47 10.15 -23.65
N LEU A 163 -4.67 10.81 -22.51
CA LEU A 163 -3.60 11.44 -21.75
C LEU A 163 -2.49 10.44 -21.39
N ALA A 164 -2.86 9.25 -20.90
CA ALA A 164 -1.89 8.20 -20.58
C ALA A 164 -1.11 7.74 -21.82
N ALA A 165 -1.80 7.50 -22.95
CA ALA A 165 -1.14 7.13 -24.19
C ALA A 165 -0.15 8.19 -24.67
N ARG A 166 -0.56 9.47 -24.67
CA ARG A 166 0.31 10.60 -25.05
C ARG A 166 1.55 10.71 -24.17
N ARG A 167 1.39 10.53 -22.85
CA ARG A 167 2.52 10.56 -21.90
C ARG A 167 3.48 9.39 -22.12
N ILE A 168 2.97 8.18 -22.33
CA ILE A 168 3.80 7.00 -22.63
C ILE A 168 4.60 7.19 -23.92
N ILE A 169 3.96 7.69 -24.98
CA ILE A 169 4.63 7.95 -26.27
C ILE A 169 5.73 8.98 -26.08
N LYS A 170 5.41 10.13 -25.47
CA LYS A 170 6.39 11.19 -25.18
C LYS A 170 7.58 10.69 -24.37
N PHE A 171 7.34 9.88 -23.33
CA PHE A 171 8.41 9.33 -22.49
C PHE A 171 9.32 8.36 -23.26
N ARG A 172 8.73 7.54 -24.16
CA ARG A 172 9.51 6.61 -25.01
C ARG A 172 10.34 7.35 -26.05
N GLU A 173 9.86 8.47 -26.57
CA GLU A 173 10.60 9.32 -27.51
C GLU A 173 11.74 10.09 -26.82
N SER A 174 11.57 10.49 -25.56
CA SER A 174 12.58 11.23 -24.79
C SER A 174 13.62 10.34 -24.10
N SER A 175 13.31 9.06 -23.88
CA SER A 175 14.27 8.12 -23.30
C SER A 175 15.40 7.83 -24.28
N SER A 176 16.56 8.46 -24.08
CA SER A 176 17.81 7.99 -24.70
C SER A 176 18.10 6.55 -24.25
N ASN A 177 18.83 5.77 -25.05
CA ASN A 177 19.15 4.34 -24.86
C ASN A 177 19.93 4.01 -23.54
N VAL A 178 19.90 4.87 -22.54
CA VAL A 178 20.51 4.69 -21.23
C VAL A 178 19.74 3.62 -20.46
N LYS A 179 20.27 2.40 -20.48
CA LYS A 179 19.83 1.27 -19.66
C LYS A 179 20.21 1.47 -18.18
N SER A 180 19.78 2.56 -17.56
CA SER A 180 19.90 2.70 -16.10
C SER A 180 18.78 1.93 -15.42
N VAL A 181 19.12 1.11 -14.42
CA VAL A 181 18.14 0.42 -13.56
C VAL A 181 17.22 1.47 -12.92
N ARG A 182 15.89 1.28 -13.03
CA ARG A 182 14.92 2.19 -12.40
C ARG A 182 14.99 2.05 -10.89
N VAL A 183 15.26 3.17 -10.20
CA VAL A 183 15.26 3.24 -8.74
C VAL A 183 13.81 3.32 -8.24
N PHE A 184 13.47 2.46 -7.29
CA PHE A 184 12.14 2.45 -6.70
C PHE A 184 12.05 3.48 -5.57
N LEU A 185 11.50 4.66 -5.87
CA LEU A 185 11.29 5.74 -4.92
C LEU A 185 9.85 5.76 -4.43
N LEU A 186 9.64 6.08 -3.14
CA LEU A 186 8.29 6.24 -2.61
C LEU A 186 7.55 7.36 -3.39
N PRO A 187 6.33 7.10 -3.87
CA PRO A 187 5.60 8.08 -4.65
C PRO A 187 5.13 9.22 -3.76
N LYS A 188 5.27 10.45 -4.26
CA LYS A 188 4.74 11.65 -3.60
C LYS A 188 3.25 11.76 -3.90
N LEU A 189 2.43 11.43 -2.91
CA LEU A 189 0.97 11.38 -3.04
C LEU A 189 0.34 12.71 -2.63
N ASN A 190 -0.66 13.16 -3.37
CA ASN A 190 -1.54 14.25 -2.93
C ASN A 190 -2.78 13.67 -2.23
N PHE A 191 -2.85 13.83 -0.91
CA PHE A 191 -3.93 13.31 -0.06
C PHE A 191 -5.24 14.09 -0.19
N GLU A 192 -5.19 15.35 -0.62
CA GLU A 192 -6.35 16.25 -0.76
C GLU A 192 -7.03 16.16 -2.14
N ALA A 193 -6.47 15.39 -3.06
CA ALA A 193 -6.95 15.33 -4.43
C ALA A 193 -8.39 14.79 -4.57
N ALA A 194 -9.21 15.42 -5.40
CA ALA A 194 -10.59 14.99 -5.62
C ALA A 194 -10.69 13.60 -6.28
N ASP A 195 -9.75 13.22 -7.12
CA ASP A 195 -9.69 11.91 -7.77
C ASP A 195 -8.26 11.34 -7.84
N TYR A 196 -8.15 10.08 -8.27
CA TYR A 196 -6.86 9.39 -8.31
C TYR A 196 -5.91 10.04 -9.33
N THR A 197 -6.42 10.56 -10.45
CA THR A 197 -5.60 11.26 -11.44
C THR A 197 -4.97 12.54 -10.88
N ALA A 198 -5.74 13.34 -10.14
CA ALA A 198 -5.23 14.51 -9.44
C ALA A 198 -4.29 14.13 -8.28
N SER A 199 -4.51 12.99 -7.64
CA SER A 199 -3.66 12.49 -6.54
C SER A 199 -2.24 12.18 -7.02
N TYR A 200 -2.10 11.82 -8.29
CA TYR A 200 -0.84 11.40 -8.91
C TYR A 200 -0.33 12.40 -9.96
N GLN A 201 -0.92 13.58 -10.07
CA GLN A 201 -0.57 14.57 -11.11
C GLN A 201 0.93 14.88 -11.13
N GLN A 202 1.54 15.07 -9.96
CA GLN A 202 2.97 15.32 -9.83
C GLN A 202 3.83 14.16 -10.37
N LEU A 203 3.34 12.93 -10.30
CA LEU A 203 4.03 11.74 -10.83
C LEU A 203 3.82 11.61 -12.34
N ILE A 204 2.65 12.02 -12.83
CA ILE A 204 2.28 12.02 -14.25
C ILE A 204 3.07 13.08 -15.03
N ASP A 205 3.39 14.22 -14.41
CA ASP A 205 4.07 15.33 -15.08
C ASP A 205 5.61 15.25 -15.05
N VAL A 206 6.17 14.51 -14.08
CA VAL A 206 7.63 14.27 -13.96
C VAL A 206 8.12 13.16 -14.91
N THR A 207 7.19 12.37 -15.47
CA THR A 207 7.45 11.31 -16.46
C THR A 207 7.08 11.80 -17.84
#